data_AF-A0A2U0S8U4-F1
#
_entry.id   AF-A0A2U0S8U4-F1
#
_cell.length_a   1.000
_cell.length_b   1.000
_cell.length_c   1.000
_cell.angle_alpha   90.00
_cell.angle_beta   90.00
_cell.angle_gamma   90.00
#
_symmetry.space_group_name_H-M   'P 1'
#
loop_
_entity.id
_entity.type
_entity.pdbx_description
1 polymer ?
#
loop_
_entity_poly.entity_id
_entity_poly.type
_entity_poly.pdbx_seq_one_letter_code
_entity_poly.pdbx_strand_id
1 'polypeptide(L)'
;MLGRRVVVVLAVSIICFVLVAGTLVFCSWQGEQVLENLKGFSARLEDDGFVVEAKVLSEFKSDSQREWEFFGDFQSYAKQSSVTTVYYDQSIGALFYLAPVSSASDEAEVNTFYYSKLF
;
A
#
# COMPACT_ATOMS: atom_id res chain seq x y z
N MET A 1 21.34 47.61 -12.73
CA MET A 1 21.27 46.37 -13.54
C MET A 1 21.44 45.19 -12.61
N LEU A 2 20.40 44.39 -12.37
CA LEU A 2 20.61 43.11 -11.68
C LEU A 2 21.58 42.28 -12.50
N GLY A 3 22.69 41.86 -11.91
CA GLY A 3 23.70 41.08 -12.60
C GLY A 3 23.12 39.75 -13.07
N ARG A 4 23.42 39.34 -14.30
CA ARG A 4 22.96 38.07 -14.91
C ARG A 4 23.09 36.86 -13.97
N ARG A 5 24.13 36.84 -13.13
CA ARG A 5 24.36 35.80 -12.10
C ARG A 5 23.30 35.78 -11.00
N VAL A 6 22.84 36.94 -10.53
CA VAL A 6 21.80 37.05 -9.49
C VAL A 6 20.45 36.56 -10.01
N VAL A 7 20.12 36.90 -11.26
CA VAL A 7 18.88 36.45 -11.92
C VAL A 7 18.85 34.92 -12.08
N VAL A 8 19.98 34.32 -12.48
CA VAL A 8 20.07 32.85 -12.63
C VAL A 8 19.94 32.14 -11.28
N VAL A 9 20.59 32.63 -10.22
CA VAL A 9 20.48 32.02 -8.87
C VAL A 9 19.05 32.12 -8.34
N LEU A 10 18.39 33.27 -8.50
CA LEU A 10 16.99 33.45 -8.11
C LEU A 10 16.06 32.50 -8.89
N ALA A 11 16.26 32.38 -10.21
CA ALA A 11 15.47 31.48 -11.04
C ALA A 11 15.63 30.01 -10.61
N VAL A 12 16.85 29.55 -10.36
CA VAL A 12 17.13 28.19 -9.87
C VAL A 12 16.49 27.96 -8.50
N SER A 13 16.61 28.91 -7.57
CA SER A 13 16.00 28.81 -6.24
C SER A 13 14.48 28.71 -6.30
N ILE A 14 13.83 29.46 -7.19
CA ILE A 14 12.37 29.40 -7.39
C ILE A 14 11.97 28.04 -7.96
N ILE A 15 12.70 27.52 -8.95
CA ILE A 15 12.43 26.19 -9.52
C ILE A 15 12.56 25.10 -8.46
N CYS A 16 13.63 25.13 -7.66
CA CYS A 16 13.79 24.19 -6.54
C CYS A 16 12.64 24.27 -5.55
N PHE A 17 12.20 25.48 -5.20
CA PHE A 17 11.09 25.67 -4.28
C PHE A 17 9.76 25.12 -4.84
N VAL A 18 9.48 25.37 -6.12
CA VAL A 18 8.29 24.85 -6.80
C VAL A 18 8.31 23.32 -6.86
N LEU A 19 9.47 22.71 -7.15
CA LEU A 19 9.60 21.26 -7.16
C LEU A 19 9.34 20.66 -5.78
N VAL A 20 9.95 21.20 -4.72
CA VAL A 20 9.74 20.73 -3.35
C VAL A 20 8.28 20.89 -2.92
N ALA A 21 7.68 22.06 -3.19
CA ALA A 21 6.28 22.30 -2.88
C ALA A 21 5.35 21.34 -3.65
N GLY A 22 5.62 21.12 -4.94
CA GLY A 22 4.88 20.19 -5.78
C GLY A 22 4.96 18.75 -5.26
N THR A 23 6.16 18.29 -4.88
CA THR A 23 6.34 16.96 -4.28
C THR A 23 5.57 16.81 -2.97
N LEU A 24 5.60 17.82 -2.08
CA LEU A 24 4.87 17.77 -0.82
C LEU A 24 3.35 17.70 -1.02
N VAL A 25 2.81 18.51 -1.94
CA VAL A 25 1.38 18.47 -2.28
C VAL A 25 0.99 17.12 -2.86
N PHE A 26 1.80 16.59 -3.78
CA PHE A 26 1.58 15.28 -4.39
C PHE A 26 1.58 14.16 -3.35
N CYS A 27 2.58 14.12 -2.46
CA CYS A 27 2.67 13.14 -1.38
C CYS A 27 1.47 13.23 -0.41
N SER A 28 1.03 14.45 -0.08
CA SER A 28 -0.14 14.64 0.78
C SER A 28 -1.41 14.08 0.14
N TRP A 29 -1.66 14.41 -1.13
CA TRP A 29 -2.84 13.94 -1.85
C TRP A 29 -2.83 12.42 -2.02
N GLN A 30 -1.67 11.84 -2.32
CA GLN A 30 -1.50 10.40 -2.42
C GLN A 30 -1.79 9.69 -1.09
N GLY A 31 -1.30 10.21 0.03
CA GLY A 31 -1.57 9.65 1.35
C GLY A 31 -3.06 9.63 1.70
N GLU A 32 -3.80 10.66 1.28
CA GLU A 32 -5.25 10.73 1.45
C GLU A 32 -5.97 9.66 0.62
N GLN A 33 -5.60 9.50 -0.66
CA GLN A 33 -6.17 8.45 -1.51
C GLN A 33 -5.90 7.04 -1.00
N VAL A 34 -4.68 6.77 -0.52
CA VAL A 34 -4.31 5.48 0.08
C VAL A 34 -5.20 5.19 1.29
N LEU A 35 -5.44 6.19 2.13
CA LEU A 35 -6.29 6.05 3.32
C LEU A 35 -7.77 5.83 2.96
N GLU A 36 -8.29 6.52 1.95
CA GLU A 36 -9.65 6.34 1.47
C GLU A 36 -9.85 4.94 0.87
N ASN A 37 -8.93 4.49 0.02
CA ASN A 37 -8.96 3.16 -0.56
C ASN A 37 -8.88 2.08 0.53
N LEU A 38 -7.97 2.25 1.49
CA LEU A 38 -7.86 1.35 2.63
C LEU A 38 -9.20 1.24 3.38
N LYS A 39 -9.81 2.36 3.77
CA LYS A 39 -11.11 2.36 4.45
C LYS A 39 -12.18 1.64 3.63
N GLY A 40 -12.22 1.88 2.32
CA GLY A 40 -13.19 1.25 1.42
C GLY A 40 -13.01 -0.27 1.32
N PHE A 41 -11.78 -0.76 1.20
CA PHE A 41 -11.52 -2.20 1.14
C PHE A 41 -11.65 -2.87 2.51
N SER A 42 -11.21 -2.23 3.59
CA SER A 42 -11.38 -2.72 4.96
C SER A 42 -12.85 -2.90 5.31
N ALA A 43 -13.70 -1.89 5.04
CA ALA A 43 -15.13 -1.99 5.32
C ALA A 43 -15.78 -3.17 4.57
N ARG A 44 -15.40 -3.39 3.31
CA ARG A 44 -15.90 -4.52 2.51
C ARG A 44 -15.44 -5.89 3.04
N LEU A 45 -14.24 -5.96 3.62
CA LEU A 45 -13.75 -7.17 4.27
C LEU A 45 -14.49 -7.40 5.60
N GLU A 46 -14.69 -6.36 6.40
CA GLU A 46 -15.44 -6.44 7.66
C GLU A 46 -16.90 -6.84 7.44
N ASP A 47 -17.57 -6.30 6.42
CA ASP A 47 -18.93 -6.69 6.00
C ASP A 47 -19.01 -8.18 5.61
N ASP A 48 -17.92 -8.72 5.10
CA ASP A 48 -17.77 -10.14 4.74
C ASP A 48 -17.33 -11.04 5.91
N GLY A 49 -17.20 -10.48 7.11
CA GLY A 49 -16.87 -11.21 8.35
C GLY A 49 -15.38 -11.38 8.63
N PHE A 50 -14.51 -10.70 7.90
CA PHE A 50 -13.08 -10.67 8.21
C PHE A 50 -12.79 -9.68 9.33
N VAL A 51 -11.75 -9.97 10.11
CA VAL A 51 -11.12 -8.99 11.00
C VAL A 51 -10.01 -8.28 10.23
N VAL A 52 -10.01 -6.95 10.22
CA VAL A 52 -8.97 -6.16 9.53
C VAL A 52 -8.07 -5.46 10.54
N GLU A 53 -6.77 -5.75 10.52
CA GLU A 53 -5.81 -5.23 11.51
C GLU A 53 -4.61 -4.52 10.89
N ALA A 54 -4.08 -3.53 11.59
CA ALA A 54 -2.88 -2.81 11.18
C ALA A 54 -1.62 -3.62 11.51
N LYS A 55 -0.87 -4.05 10.49
CA LYS A 55 0.40 -4.75 10.68
C LYS A 55 1.36 -4.50 9.53
N VAL A 56 2.66 -4.46 9.84
CA VAL A 56 3.71 -4.28 8.83
C VAL A 56 4.06 -5.62 8.21
N LEU A 57 4.12 -5.70 6.88
CA LEU A 57 4.38 -6.95 6.17
C LEU A 57 5.75 -7.55 6.53
N SER A 58 6.74 -6.70 6.81
CA SER A 58 8.10 -7.11 7.18
C SER A 58 8.21 -7.79 8.56
N GLU A 59 7.16 -7.72 9.40
CA GLU A 59 7.11 -8.48 10.66
C GLU A 59 6.90 -9.98 10.44
N PHE A 60 6.43 -10.38 9.25
CA PHE A 60 6.11 -11.76 8.94
C PHE A 60 7.25 -12.42 8.17
N LYS A 61 7.58 -13.65 8.57
CA LYS A 61 8.44 -14.54 7.79
C LYS A 61 7.55 -15.32 6.84
N SER A 62 7.87 -15.28 5.55
CA SER A 62 7.16 -16.03 4.52
C SER A 62 8.13 -16.68 3.57
N ASP A 63 7.82 -17.91 3.18
CA ASP A 63 8.64 -18.68 2.23
C ASP A 63 8.30 -18.35 0.79
N SER A 64 7.09 -17.81 0.56
CA SER A 64 6.61 -17.37 -0.75
C SER A 64 5.63 -16.20 -0.65
N GLN A 65 5.50 -15.45 -1.74
CA GLN A 65 4.57 -14.34 -1.87
C GLN A 65 3.76 -14.49 -3.15
N ARG A 66 2.44 -14.29 -3.04
CA ARG A 66 1.50 -14.20 -4.15
C ARG A 66 0.88 -12.82 -4.18
N GLU A 67 0.95 -12.18 -5.33
CA GLU A 67 0.32 -10.89 -5.55
C GLU A 67 -0.99 -11.05 -6.31
N TRP A 68 -2.02 -10.35 -5.84
CA TRP A 68 -3.34 -10.31 -6.45
C TRP A 68 -3.57 -8.96 -7.12
N GLU A 69 -4.00 -9.00 -8.38
CA GLU A 69 -4.32 -7.80 -9.15
C GLU A 69 -5.71 -7.25 -8.79
N PHE A 70 -6.67 -8.14 -8.53
CA PHE A 70 -8.05 -7.78 -8.25
C PHE A 70 -8.43 -8.09 -6.81
N PHE A 71 -9.04 -7.10 -6.13
CA PHE A 71 -9.54 -7.26 -4.77
C PHE A 71 -10.54 -8.42 -4.64
N GLY A 72 -11.41 -8.61 -5.63
CA GLY A 72 -12.41 -9.68 -5.61
C GLY A 72 -11.77 -11.08 -5.58
N ASP A 73 -10.67 -11.26 -6.32
CA ASP A 73 -9.95 -12.54 -6.36
C ASP A 73 -9.18 -12.78 -5.05
N PHE A 74 -8.50 -11.74 -4.55
CA PHE A 74 -7.87 -11.75 -3.23
C PHE A 74 -8.86 -12.15 -2.13
N GLN A 75 -10.02 -11.49 -2.10
CA GLN A 75 -11.07 -11.74 -1.11
C GLN A 75 -11.66 -13.15 -1.25
N SER A 76 -11.94 -13.58 -2.49
CA SER A 76 -12.49 -14.91 -2.75
C SER A 76 -11.53 -16.02 -2.34
N TYR A 77 -10.23 -15.83 -2.60
CA TYR A 77 -9.20 -16.78 -2.18
C TYR A 77 -9.04 -16.81 -0.66
N ALA A 78 -9.12 -15.66 0.02
CA ALA A 78 -9.10 -15.60 1.48
C ALA A 78 -10.24 -16.44 2.10
N LYS A 79 -11.46 -16.32 1.55
CA LYS A 79 -12.63 -17.12 1.98
C LYS A 79 -12.41 -18.62 1.77
N GLN A 80 -11.87 -19.01 0.62
CA GLN A 80 -11.59 -20.43 0.31
C GLN A 80 -10.52 -21.02 1.24
N SER A 81 -9.51 -20.22 1.58
CA SER A 81 -8.42 -20.62 2.48
C SER A 81 -8.80 -20.51 3.96
N SER A 82 -10.08 -20.28 4.29
CA SER A 82 -10.59 -20.14 5.67
C SER A 82 -9.85 -19.09 6.50
N VAL A 83 -9.40 -18.02 5.83
CA VAL A 83 -8.74 -16.88 6.48
C VAL A 83 -9.78 -16.07 7.24
N THR A 84 -9.48 -15.73 8.48
CA THR A 84 -10.35 -14.89 9.33
C THR A 84 -9.81 -13.48 9.51
N THR A 85 -8.50 -13.30 9.43
CA THR A 85 -7.82 -12.04 9.69
C THR A 85 -7.06 -11.59 8.44
N VAL A 86 -7.31 -10.36 8.01
CA VAL A 86 -6.57 -9.68 6.96
C VAL A 86 -5.84 -8.50 7.59
N TYR A 87 -4.58 -8.35 7.23
CA TYR A 87 -3.76 -7.26 7.68
C TYR A 87 -3.70 -6.15 6.63
N TYR A 88 -3.50 -4.92 7.07
CA TYR A 88 -3.12 -3.83 6.19
C TYR A 88 -1.80 -3.21 6.62
N ASP A 89 -0.97 -2.91 5.62
CA ASP A 89 0.25 -2.15 5.77
C ASP A 89 0.11 -0.83 5.01
N GLN A 90 -0.07 0.25 5.78
CA GLN A 90 -0.22 1.60 5.23
C GLN A 90 1.07 2.08 4.54
N SER A 91 2.25 1.59 4.94
CA SER A 91 3.53 2.06 4.40
C SER A 91 3.74 1.64 2.95
N ILE A 92 3.18 0.49 2.56
CA ILE A 92 3.26 -0.06 1.21
C ILE A 92 1.91 -0.02 0.47
N GLY A 93 0.84 0.48 1.12
CA GLY A 93 -0.49 0.59 0.52
C GLY A 93 -1.08 -0.78 0.13
N ALA A 94 -0.97 -1.77 1.02
CA ALA A 94 -1.37 -3.15 0.74
C ALA A 94 -2.23 -3.79 1.83
N LEU A 95 -3.10 -4.70 1.40
CA LEU A 95 -3.79 -5.69 2.22
C LEU A 95 -3.08 -7.03 2.06
N PHE A 96 -2.95 -7.79 3.12
CA PHE A 96 -2.33 -9.11 3.03
C PHE A 96 -2.83 -10.07 4.10
N TYR A 97 -2.64 -11.36 3.85
CA TYR A 97 -2.83 -12.41 4.84
C TYR A 97 -1.83 -13.54 4.60
N LEU A 98 -1.65 -14.37 5.63
CA LEU A 98 -0.87 -15.60 5.54
C LEU A 98 -1.81 -16.77 5.32
N ALA A 99 -1.55 -17.57 4.29
CA ALA A 99 -2.23 -18.83 4.06
C ALA A 99 -1.20 -19.96 4.01
N PRO A 100 -1.50 -21.14 4.59
CA PRO A 100 -0.62 -22.29 4.45
C PRO A 100 -0.52 -22.69 2.97
N VAL A 101 0.70 -22.96 2.49
CA VAL A 101 0.94 -23.41 1.11
C VAL A 101 0.29 -24.79 0.88
N SER A 102 0.30 -25.62 1.91
CA SER A 102 -0.22 -26.98 1.94
C SER A 102 -0.67 -27.33 3.35
N SER A 103 -1.68 -28.18 3.48
CA SER A 103 -2.17 -28.69 4.77
C SER A 103 -1.11 -29.50 5.55
N ALA A 104 0.00 -29.84 4.91
CA ALA A 104 1.08 -30.65 5.46
C ALA A 104 2.41 -29.90 5.62
N SER A 105 2.49 -28.62 5.26
CA SER A 105 3.69 -27.80 5.37
C SER A 105 3.51 -26.68 6.39
N ASP A 106 4.52 -26.43 7.21
CA ASP A 106 4.61 -25.22 8.03
C ASP A 106 4.90 -23.95 7.19
N GLU A 107 5.08 -24.11 5.87
CA GLU A 107 5.31 -23.01 4.93
C GLU A 107 4.04 -22.17 4.73
N ALA A 108 4.21 -20.86 4.88
CA ALA A 108 3.14 -19.87 4.69
C ALA A 108 3.41 -18.99 3.45
N GLU A 109 2.40 -18.87 2.60
CA GLU A 109 2.37 -17.95 1.46
C GLU A 109 1.72 -16.63 1.91
N VAL A 110 2.45 -15.53 1.74
CA VAL A 110 1.89 -14.18 1.89
C VAL A 110 1.08 -13.87 0.64
N ASN A 111 -0.21 -13.67 0.82
CA ASN A 111 -1.11 -13.22 -0.24
C ASN A 111 -1.29 -11.72 -0.10
N THR A 112 -0.90 -10.94 -1.10
CA THR A 112 -0.88 -9.46 -1.04
C THR A 112 -1.74 -8.85 -2.14
N PHE A 113 -2.55 -7.85 -1.79
CA PHE A 113 -3.27 -7.00 -2.72
C PHE A 113 -2.86 -5.54 -2.50
N TYR A 114 -2.26 -4.91 -3.51
CA TYR A 114 -1.88 -3.50 -3.46
C TYR A 114 -3.03 -2.62 -3.94
N TYR A 115 -3.53 -1.73 -3.08
CA TYR A 115 -4.58 -0.78 -3.43
C TYR A 115 -4.04 0.60 -3.84
N SER A 116 -2.71 0.73 -3.92
CA SER A 116 -2.03 1.82 -4.62
C SER A 116 -0.79 1.28 -5.35
N LYS A 117 -0.99 0.62 -6.51
CA LYS A 117 0.13 0.39 -7.44
C LYS A 117 0.53 1.71 -8.08
N LEU A 118 1.47 2.40 -7.45
CA LEU A 118 2.31 3.35 -8.17
C LEU A 118 3.52 2.57 -8.65
N PHE A 119 3.51 2.31 -9.95
CA PHE A 119 4.59 1.67 -10.70
C PHE A 119 5.96 2.29 -10.39
#